data_AF-A0A520Q1Q7-F1
#
_entry.id   AF-A0A520Q1Q7-F1
#
_cell.length_a   1.000
_cell.length_b   1.000
_cell.length_c   1.000
_cell.angle_alpha   90.00
_cell.angle_beta   90.00
_cell.angle_gamma   90.00
#
_symmetry.space_group_name_H-M   'P 1'
#
loop_
_entity.id
_entity.type
_entity.pdbx_description
1 polymer ?
#
loop_
_entity_poly.entity_id
_entity_poly.type
_entity_poly.pdbx_seq_one_letter_code
_entity_poly.pdbx_strand_id
1 'polypeptide(L)'
;MVVCKNCGAQNPESSLYCQDCGSRMGDWKPAEGASRMATPPTGLSRDRGKSDQRPCPRCGATNATHMRFCNNCGFQLEAEAAASPPSAAAAPPAAGAGGKGTVCWRCYGVGDPGAEFCKFCGARYADAPAAQPDAPPAAPVAAAPVAAAPIASAPVAAAPAVQRAPSERPRPVATADGTAPLTLVSILKDGSDGRRYPIYGEVTDIGREEGQIILGDDPYLSPRHARVVQKAGQLLIRDLDSVNGVYVRIREPVDLSDGDMMLLGQQVLRFEVLAETELPLGPATQHGVMVFGTPEVQRIARLVQYTTEGVGRDVHYLYRDETVVGREQGDLVFTDDPFMSRRHAAITVDRASRRFVLRDLGSSNGTAVRFRGERALRPGDQFRVGRHLFRFESGGAA
;
A
#
# COMPACT_ATOMS: atom_id res chain seq x y z
N MET A 1 33.68 26.82 -7.64
CA MET A 1 32.42 26.41 -6.94
C MET A 1 31.37 27.50 -7.18
N VAL A 2 30.12 27.14 -7.49
CA VAL A 2 29.01 28.08 -7.72
C VAL A 2 28.03 28.00 -6.56
N VAL A 3 27.59 29.16 -6.06
CA VAL A 3 26.61 29.25 -4.97
C VAL A 3 25.20 29.28 -5.54
N CYS A 4 24.33 28.39 -5.06
CA CYS A 4 22.94 28.36 -5.46
C CYS A 4 22.24 29.65 -5.00
N LYS A 5 21.68 30.41 -5.95
CA LYS A 5 20.94 31.64 -5.66
C LYS A 5 19.62 31.41 -4.91
N ASN A 6 19.10 30.17 -4.90
CA ASN A 6 17.85 29.83 -4.23
C ASN A 6 18.05 29.42 -2.76
N CYS A 7 19.05 28.59 -2.45
CA CYS A 7 19.26 28.06 -1.08
C CYS A 7 20.62 28.38 -0.45
N GLY A 8 21.53 29.04 -1.16
CA GLY A 8 22.85 29.41 -0.66
C GLY A 8 23.88 28.26 -0.60
N ALA A 9 23.51 27.05 -1.04
CA ALA A 9 24.41 25.90 -1.05
C ALA A 9 25.57 26.07 -2.06
N GLN A 10 26.77 25.61 -1.70
CA GLN A 10 27.91 25.59 -2.61
C GLN A 10 27.91 24.32 -3.44
N ASN A 11 28.04 24.46 -4.76
CA ASN A 11 27.97 23.36 -5.72
C ASN A 11 29.18 23.37 -6.67
N PRO A 12 29.57 22.22 -7.23
CA PRO A 12 30.57 22.15 -8.30
C PRO A 12 30.19 23.02 -9.50
N GLU A 13 31.18 23.60 -10.19
CA GLU A 13 30.96 24.48 -11.35
C GLU A 13 30.27 23.79 -12.54
N SER A 14 30.36 22.47 -12.64
CA SER A 14 29.67 21.66 -13.65
C SER A 14 28.20 21.35 -13.32
N SER A 15 27.68 21.84 -12.19
CA SER A 15 26.34 21.47 -11.71
C SER A 15 25.25 22.27 -12.44
N LEU A 16 24.50 21.60 -13.33
CA LEU A 16 23.29 22.17 -13.94
C LEU A 16 22.16 22.38 -12.93
N TYR A 17 22.16 21.62 -11.84
CA TYR A 17 21.17 21.67 -10.77
C TYR A 17 21.87 21.71 -9.41
N CYS A 18 21.30 22.45 -8.46
CA CYS A 18 21.78 22.50 -7.09
C CYS A 18 21.58 21.12 -6.43
N GLN A 19 22.64 20.56 -5.86
CA GLN A 19 22.63 19.25 -5.20
C GLN A 19 21.76 19.23 -3.94
N ASP A 20 21.56 20.37 -3.29
CA ASP A 20 20.74 20.48 -2.07
C ASP A 20 19.25 20.76 -2.33
N CYS A 21 18.92 21.68 -3.24
CA CYS A 21 17.53 22.13 -3.45
C CYS A 21 16.96 21.82 -4.84
N GLY A 22 17.73 21.19 -5.73
CA GLY A 22 17.31 20.81 -7.08
C GLY A 22 17.09 21.97 -8.06
N SER A 23 17.30 23.22 -7.64
CA SER A 23 17.08 24.39 -8.50
C SER A 23 18.10 24.46 -9.63
N ARG A 24 17.63 24.71 -10.85
CA ARG A 24 18.49 24.81 -12.05
C ARG A 24 19.40 26.03 -11.93
N MET A 25 20.71 25.82 -12.14
CA MET A 25 21.74 26.84 -11.88
C MET A 25 22.28 27.52 -13.16
N GLY A 26 21.88 27.08 -14.37
CA GLY A 26 22.18 27.74 -15.64
C GLY A 26 22.43 26.78 -16.82
N ASP A 27 22.47 27.32 -18.04
CA ASP A 27 22.67 26.56 -19.30
C ASP A 27 24.14 26.17 -19.50
N TRP A 28 24.39 24.87 -19.68
CA TRP A 28 25.72 24.28 -19.84
C TRP A 28 26.15 24.25 -21.31
N LYS A 29 27.38 24.71 -21.60
CA LYS A 29 28.14 24.35 -22.81
C LYS A 29 29.27 23.39 -22.41
N PRO A 30 29.49 22.27 -23.13
CA PRO A 30 30.60 21.37 -22.85
C PRO A 30 31.94 22.04 -23.16
N ALA A 31 32.91 21.91 -22.26
CA ALA A 31 34.32 21.93 -22.63
C ALA A 31 34.74 20.49 -22.96
N GLU A 32 35.44 20.32 -24.08
CA GLU A 32 35.94 19.03 -24.54
C GLU A 32 37.00 18.45 -23.59
N GLY A 33 36.88 17.16 -23.29
CA GLY A 33 37.94 16.35 -22.68
C GLY A 33 37.90 16.24 -21.15
N ALA A 34 37.21 15.22 -20.63
CA ALA A 34 37.48 14.73 -19.28
C ALA A 34 37.31 13.21 -19.19
N SER A 35 38.44 12.52 -19.03
CA SER A 35 38.54 11.10 -18.71
C SER A 35 38.35 10.82 -17.21
N ARG A 36 37.73 9.67 -16.93
CA ARG A 36 37.84 8.70 -15.80
C ARG A 36 38.11 9.18 -14.35
N MET A 37 37.14 8.82 -13.51
CA MET A 37 37.15 8.30 -12.12
C MET A 37 37.70 9.14 -10.95
N ALA A 38 36.88 9.25 -9.89
CA ALA A 38 37.25 8.88 -8.51
C ALA A 38 36.01 8.74 -7.60
N THR A 39 36.04 7.72 -6.73
CA THR A 39 35.07 7.35 -5.69
C THR A 39 34.92 8.44 -4.61
N PRO A 40 33.73 8.72 -4.04
CA PRO A 40 33.62 9.62 -2.90
C PRO A 40 33.78 8.89 -1.55
N PRO A 41 34.30 9.56 -0.50
CA PRO A 41 34.56 8.96 0.79
C PRO A 41 33.30 8.85 1.66
N THR A 42 33.29 7.84 2.52
CA THR A 42 32.35 7.65 3.63
C THR A 42 32.57 8.66 4.75
N GLY A 43 31.47 9.20 5.27
CA GLY A 43 31.38 9.67 6.65
C GLY A 43 31.21 11.18 6.82
N LEU A 44 29.97 11.64 6.94
CA LEU A 44 29.60 12.80 7.76
C LEU A 44 28.18 12.61 8.30
N SER A 45 28.07 12.04 9.50
CA SER A 45 26.92 12.24 10.37
C SER A 45 26.89 13.70 10.79
N ARG A 46 25.76 14.39 10.59
CA ARG A 46 25.48 15.68 11.24
C ARG A 46 24.13 15.59 11.92
N ASP A 47 24.19 15.51 13.25
CA ASP A 47 23.10 15.90 14.15
C ASP A 47 22.60 17.29 13.73
N ARG A 48 21.43 17.34 13.11
CA ARG A 48 20.67 18.58 12.90
C ARG A 48 19.60 18.66 13.98
N GLY A 49 19.70 19.71 14.80
CA GLY A 49 18.94 19.90 16.03
C GLY A 49 17.43 19.79 15.88
N LYS A 50 16.79 19.34 16.97
CA LYS A 50 15.33 19.16 17.17
C LYS A 50 14.46 20.40 16.90
N SER A 51 15.04 21.56 16.62
CA SER A 51 14.32 22.84 16.44
C SER A 51 13.78 23.07 15.02
N ASP A 52 14.13 22.25 14.04
CA ASP A 52 13.74 22.45 12.64
C ASP A 52 12.70 21.44 12.13
N GLN A 53 11.83 20.97 13.04
CA GLN A 53 10.90 19.89 12.80
C GLN A 53 9.46 20.26 13.17
N ARG A 54 8.49 19.86 12.34
CA ARG A 54 7.05 20.03 12.54
C ARG A 54 6.30 18.69 12.46
N PRO A 55 5.31 18.44 13.33
CA PRO A 55 4.47 17.26 13.20
C PRO A 55 3.49 17.43 12.02
N CYS A 56 3.21 16.33 11.34
CA CYS A 56 2.14 16.27 10.35
C CYS A 56 0.78 16.25 11.07
N PRO A 57 -0.16 17.13 10.71
CA PRO A 57 -1.48 17.16 11.35
C PRO A 57 -2.35 15.93 11.03
N ARG A 58 -2.01 15.18 9.96
CA ARG A 58 -2.78 14.00 9.54
C ARG A 58 -2.32 12.69 10.20
N CYS A 59 -1.02 12.50 10.38
CA CYS A 59 -0.47 11.22 10.85
C CYS A 59 0.51 11.35 12.04
N GLY A 60 0.75 12.56 12.54
CA GLY A 60 1.63 12.82 13.67
C GLY A 60 3.13 12.69 13.39
N ALA A 61 3.53 12.25 12.19
CA ALA A 61 4.94 12.08 11.85
C ALA A 61 5.69 13.41 11.86
N THR A 62 6.90 13.41 12.40
CA THR A 62 7.76 14.58 12.46
C THR A 62 8.50 14.78 11.14
N ASN A 63 8.31 15.93 10.50
CA ASN A 63 8.91 16.29 9.22
C ASN A 63 9.79 17.52 9.42
N ALA A 64 10.81 17.73 8.59
CA ALA A 64 11.52 18.99 8.65
C ALA A 64 10.61 20.15 8.19
N THR A 65 10.79 21.33 8.76
CA THR A 65 9.97 22.53 8.47
C THR A 65 9.91 22.89 6.99
N HIS A 66 10.98 22.61 6.23
CA HIS A 66 11.09 22.86 4.80
C HIS A 66 10.42 21.80 3.90
N MET A 67 9.85 20.74 4.46
CA MET A 67 9.16 19.70 3.68
C MET A 67 7.75 20.17 3.31
N ARG A 68 7.46 20.22 2.00
CA ARG A 68 6.14 20.60 1.47
C ARG A 68 5.08 19.52 1.65
N PHE A 69 5.51 18.26 1.75
CA PHE A 69 4.66 17.09 1.96
C PHE A 69 5.21 16.24 3.09
N CYS A 70 4.33 15.52 3.79
CA CYS A 70 4.72 14.61 4.85
C CYS A 70 5.38 13.36 4.27
N ASN A 71 6.59 13.04 4.72
CA ASN A 71 7.36 11.88 4.29
C ASN A 71 6.74 10.52 4.69
N ASN A 72 5.71 10.50 5.54
CA ASN A 72 5.06 9.28 5.99
C ASN A 72 3.71 9.01 5.29
N CYS A 73 2.91 10.05 5.04
CA CYS A 73 1.55 9.89 4.51
C CYS A 73 1.24 10.75 3.27
N GLY A 74 2.20 11.53 2.76
CA GLY A 74 2.02 12.38 1.58
C GLY A 74 1.17 13.64 1.78
N PHE A 75 0.70 13.92 3.00
CA PHE A 75 -0.10 15.11 3.30
C PHE A 75 0.69 16.40 3.08
N GLN A 76 0.13 17.37 2.36
CA GLN A 76 0.78 18.65 2.10
C GLN A 76 0.87 19.49 3.38
N LEU A 77 2.09 19.85 3.78
CA LEU A 77 2.37 20.56 5.03
C LEU A 77 2.29 22.08 4.89
N GLU A 78 2.31 22.63 3.66
CA GLU A 78 2.26 24.07 3.44
C GLU A 78 0.84 24.63 3.32
N ALA A 79 0.63 25.75 4.06
CA ALA A 79 -0.47 26.73 4.04
C ALA A 79 -1.73 26.46 4.88
N GLU A 80 -1.66 26.86 6.16
CA GLU A 80 -2.74 27.59 6.86
C GLU A 80 -2.12 28.70 7.72
N ALA A 81 -1.57 29.71 7.03
CA ALA A 81 -1.22 31.01 7.60
C ALA A 81 -1.86 32.09 6.72
N ALA A 82 -3.18 32.06 6.63
CA ALA A 82 -4.01 33.14 6.10
C ALA A 82 -5.38 33.07 6.76
N ALA A 83 -5.42 33.28 8.08
CA ALA A 83 -6.65 33.61 8.78
C ALA A 83 -6.36 34.59 9.92
N SER A 84 -6.72 35.85 9.70
CA SER A 84 -7.32 36.69 10.73
C SER A 84 -8.48 37.47 10.08
N PRO A 85 -9.59 37.65 10.80
CA PRO A 85 -10.90 37.90 10.19
C PRO A 85 -11.17 39.39 10.00
N PRO A 86 -12.05 39.80 9.06
CA PRO A 86 -12.80 41.02 9.22
C PRO A 86 -14.15 40.77 9.90
N SER A 87 -14.42 41.69 10.81
CA SER A 87 -15.62 41.91 11.62
C SER A 87 -16.91 42.11 10.80
N ALA A 88 -18.00 41.61 11.39
CA ALA A 88 -19.40 42.06 11.40
C ALA A 88 -20.12 42.51 10.11
N ALA A 89 -21.29 41.86 9.95
CA ALA A 89 -22.54 42.33 9.34
C ALA A 89 -22.64 42.45 7.81
N ALA A 90 -23.26 41.43 7.19
CA ALA A 90 -24.50 41.59 6.43
C ALA A 90 -25.06 40.20 6.05
N ALA A 91 -26.31 39.93 6.40
CA ALA A 91 -27.02 38.70 6.03
C ALA A 91 -27.48 38.74 4.56
N PRO A 92 -27.47 37.61 3.84
CA PRO A 92 -28.38 37.32 2.74
C PRO A 92 -29.39 36.21 3.12
N PRO A 93 -30.52 36.08 2.40
CA PRO A 93 -31.73 35.46 2.93
C PRO A 93 -31.72 33.93 2.92
N ALA A 94 -32.61 33.40 3.75
CA ALA A 94 -32.86 32.01 4.10
C ALA A 94 -32.69 30.98 2.96
N ALA A 95 -31.82 29.99 3.21
CA ALA A 95 -31.82 28.72 2.53
C ALA A 95 -32.95 27.84 3.05
N GLY A 96 -33.83 27.41 2.15
CA GLY A 96 -34.88 26.43 2.42
C GLY A 96 -34.33 25.02 2.61
N ALA A 97 -34.88 24.35 3.63
CA ALA A 97 -35.06 22.91 3.83
C ALA A 97 -34.10 21.91 3.16
N GLY A 98 -33.34 21.18 4.00
CA GLY A 98 -32.52 20.04 3.61
C GLY A 98 -33.33 18.83 3.14
N GLY A 99 -32.92 18.26 2.00
CA GLY A 99 -33.38 16.95 1.52
C GLY A 99 -32.35 15.88 1.86
N LYS A 100 -32.79 14.79 2.53
CA LYS A 100 -31.97 13.58 2.74
C LYS A 100 -31.77 12.89 1.39
N GLY A 101 -30.53 12.70 0.95
CA GLY A 101 -30.19 11.99 -0.28
C GLY A 101 -30.62 10.52 -0.25
N THR A 102 -30.86 9.93 -1.42
CA THR A 102 -31.26 8.52 -1.55
C THR A 102 -30.04 7.61 -1.46
N VAL A 103 -30.08 6.57 -0.63
CA VAL A 103 -28.98 5.60 -0.50
C VAL A 103 -29.06 4.56 -1.62
N CYS A 104 -27.96 4.36 -2.35
CA CYS A 104 -27.91 3.37 -3.43
C CYS A 104 -27.84 1.93 -2.89
N TRP A 105 -28.73 1.05 -3.37
CA TRP A 105 -28.77 -0.36 -2.98
C TRP A 105 -27.54 -1.17 -3.43
N ARG A 106 -26.83 -0.72 -4.48
CA ARG A 106 -25.71 -1.45 -5.08
C ARG A 106 -24.35 -1.08 -4.48
N CYS A 107 -24.12 0.21 -4.22
CA CYS A 107 -22.81 0.71 -3.75
C CYS A 107 -22.88 1.47 -2.43
N TYR A 108 -24.07 1.59 -1.82
CA TYR A 108 -24.32 2.28 -0.55
C TYR A 108 -23.94 3.77 -0.50
N GLY A 109 -23.62 4.37 -1.65
CA GLY A 109 -23.37 5.80 -1.77
C GLY A 109 -24.66 6.61 -1.63
N VAL A 110 -24.58 7.77 -0.98
CA VAL A 110 -25.69 8.71 -0.83
C VAL A 110 -25.77 9.58 -2.09
N GLY A 111 -26.74 9.30 -2.95
CA GLY A 111 -27.01 10.07 -4.15
C GLY A 111 -27.79 11.34 -3.89
N ASP A 112 -27.85 12.17 -4.92
CA ASP A 112 -28.60 13.43 -4.86
C ASP A 112 -30.12 13.12 -4.78
N PRO A 113 -30.89 13.90 -4.00
CA PRO A 113 -32.34 13.70 -3.89
C PRO A 113 -33.02 13.72 -5.26
N GLY A 114 -33.77 12.67 -5.61
CA GLY A 114 -34.51 12.58 -6.87
C GLY A 114 -33.69 12.15 -8.10
N ALA A 115 -32.41 11.80 -7.94
CA ALA A 115 -31.63 11.25 -9.05
C ALA A 115 -32.15 9.86 -9.46
N GLU A 116 -32.33 9.63 -10.78
CA GLU A 116 -32.79 8.33 -11.31
C GLU A 116 -31.68 7.26 -11.28
N PHE A 117 -30.43 7.70 -11.42
CA PHE A 117 -29.23 6.86 -11.43
C PHE A 117 -28.26 7.26 -10.32
N CYS A 118 -27.58 6.29 -9.72
CA CYS A 118 -26.52 6.55 -8.77
C CYS A 118 -25.29 7.14 -9.47
N LYS A 119 -24.88 8.35 -9.07
CA LYS A 119 -23.69 9.02 -9.62
C LYS A 119 -22.36 8.28 -9.40
N PHE A 120 -22.32 7.31 -8.47
CA PHE A 120 -21.11 6.57 -8.12
C PHE A 120 -20.95 5.25 -8.88
N CYS A 121 -22.04 4.52 -9.12
CA CYS A 121 -21.98 3.18 -9.74
C CYS A 121 -22.87 3.01 -10.97
N GLY A 122 -23.64 4.03 -11.36
CA GLY A 122 -24.54 4.00 -12.51
C GLY A 122 -25.81 3.16 -12.34
N ALA A 123 -26.04 2.54 -11.17
CA ALA A 123 -27.25 1.75 -10.93
C ALA A 123 -28.49 2.64 -10.89
N ARG A 124 -29.59 2.21 -11.51
CA ARG A 124 -30.89 2.86 -11.34
C ARG A 124 -31.47 2.53 -9.98
N TYR A 125 -32.03 3.53 -9.32
CA TYR A 125 -32.69 3.31 -8.02
C TYR A 125 -33.99 2.50 -8.16
N ALA A 126 -34.66 2.59 -9.32
CA ALA A 126 -35.87 1.82 -9.62
C ALA A 126 -35.62 0.31 -9.72
N ASP A 127 -34.38 -0.11 -10.01
CA ASP A 127 -34.01 -1.52 -10.14
C ASP A 127 -33.64 -2.16 -8.79
N ALA A 128 -33.90 -1.46 -7.67
CA ALA A 128 -33.65 -1.99 -6.34
C ALA A 128 -34.46 -3.29 -6.14
N PRO A 129 -33.83 -4.39 -5.71
CA PRO A 129 -34.56 -5.62 -5.43
C PRO A 129 -35.58 -5.35 -4.33
N ALA A 130 -36.82 -5.81 -4.54
CA ALA A 130 -37.90 -5.65 -3.56
C ALA A 130 -37.45 -6.23 -2.20
N ALA A 131 -37.52 -5.41 -1.16
CA ALA A 131 -37.14 -5.82 0.19
C ALA A 131 -37.99 -7.02 0.63
N GLN A 132 -37.34 -8.10 1.06
CA GLN A 132 -38.02 -9.20 1.74
C GLN A 132 -38.51 -8.72 3.12
N PRO A 133 -39.73 -9.08 3.59
CA PRO A 133 -40.34 -8.41 4.74
C PRO A 133 -39.77 -8.69 6.14
N ASP A 134 -38.78 -9.57 6.33
CA ASP A 134 -38.40 -10.02 7.70
C ASP A 134 -36.93 -9.82 8.06
N ALA A 135 -36.46 -8.57 7.98
CA ALA A 135 -35.27 -8.14 8.74
C ALA A 135 -35.54 -6.78 9.39
N PRO A 136 -35.56 -6.67 10.73
CA PRO A 136 -35.79 -5.39 11.39
C PRO A 136 -34.62 -4.43 11.12
N PRO A 137 -34.88 -3.13 10.86
CA PRO A 137 -33.83 -2.15 10.67
C PRO A 137 -33.12 -1.88 12.01
N ALA A 138 -31.79 -1.90 12.00
CA ALA A 138 -30.99 -1.41 13.11
C ALA A 138 -31.28 0.09 13.32
N ALA A 139 -31.80 0.43 14.50
CA ALA A 139 -32.11 1.80 14.88
C ALA A 139 -30.83 2.66 14.94
N PRO A 140 -30.87 3.93 14.51
CA PRO A 140 -29.74 4.84 14.67
C PRO A 140 -29.66 5.30 16.13
N VAL A 141 -28.56 4.99 16.80
CA VAL A 141 -28.23 5.56 18.12
C VAL A 141 -27.74 6.99 17.89
N ALA A 142 -28.59 7.96 18.24
CA ALA A 142 -28.24 9.37 18.28
C ALA A 142 -27.33 9.65 19.49
N ALA A 143 -26.18 10.28 19.23
CA ALA A 143 -25.32 10.82 20.28
C ALA A 143 -25.99 12.04 20.93
N ALA A 144 -26.29 11.94 22.23
CA ALA A 144 -26.67 13.08 23.05
C ALA A 144 -25.39 13.83 23.51
N PRO A 145 -25.39 15.17 23.56
CA PRO A 145 -24.22 15.93 23.99
C PRO A 145 -24.16 15.95 25.53
N VAL A 146 -23.00 15.62 26.09
CA VAL A 146 -22.75 15.80 27.53
C VAL A 146 -22.02 17.12 27.72
N ALA A 147 -22.73 18.09 28.30
CA ALA A 147 -22.18 19.37 28.71
C ALA A 147 -21.20 19.19 29.89
N ALA A 148 -20.09 19.89 29.83
CA ALA A 148 -19.11 19.98 30.90
C ALA A 148 -19.63 20.86 32.05
N ALA A 149 -19.56 20.34 33.28
CA ALA A 149 -19.62 21.13 34.51
C ALA A 149 -18.63 20.54 35.54
N PRO A 150 -18.00 21.37 36.39
CA PRO A 150 -16.79 21.00 37.12
C PRO A 150 -17.13 20.28 38.41
N ILE A 151 -16.29 19.30 38.80
CA ILE A 151 -16.41 18.64 40.11
C ILE A 151 -15.24 19.09 40.97
N ALA A 152 -15.58 19.74 42.07
CA ALA A 152 -14.68 20.20 43.11
C ALA A 152 -14.07 19.02 43.90
N SER A 153 -12.81 19.20 44.30
CA SER A 153 -12.03 18.27 45.11
C SER A 153 -12.47 18.30 46.58
N ALA A 154 -12.79 17.15 47.17
CA ALA A 154 -12.78 16.92 48.61
C ALA A 154 -12.32 15.48 48.92
N PRO A 155 -11.61 15.24 50.04
CA PRO A 155 -10.81 14.03 50.24
C PRO A 155 -11.64 12.90 50.84
N VAL A 156 -11.43 11.67 50.36
CA VAL A 156 -11.97 10.47 50.99
C VAL A 156 -10.84 9.69 51.63
N ALA A 157 -11.05 9.38 52.91
CA ALA A 157 -10.12 8.75 53.84
C ALA A 157 -9.62 7.37 53.39
N ALA A 158 -8.40 7.06 53.82
CA ALA A 158 -7.70 5.82 53.57
C ALA A 158 -8.38 4.60 54.21
N ALA A 159 -8.55 3.54 53.41
CA ALA A 159 -8.84 2.18 53.85
C ALA A 159 -7.64 1.27 53.47
N PRO A 160 -7.37 0.19 54.23
CA PRO A 160 -6.04 -0.40 54.28
C PRO A 160 -5.70 -1.25 53.05
N ALA A 161 -4.41 -1.25 52.72
CA ALA A 161 -3.82 -1.97 51.60
C ALA A 161 -3.93 -3.49 51.79
N VAL A 162 -4.69 -4.15 50.91
CA VAL A 162 -4.56 -5.59 50.67
C VAL A 162 -3.50 -5.78 49.59
N GLN A 163 -2.33 -6.29 49.99
CA GLN A 163 -1.26 -6.63 49.07
C GLN A 163 -1.73 -7.72 48.10
N ARG A 164 -1.95 -7.36 46.83
CA ARG A 164 -2.08 -8.34 45.75
C ARG A 164 -0.68 -8.81 45.37
N ALA A 165 -0.44 -10.10 45.56
CA ALA A 165 0.76 -10.80 45.10
C ALA A 165 0.93 -10.62 43.56
N PRO A 166 2.18 -10.54 43.06
CA PRO A 166 2.43 -10.36 41.64
C PRO A 166 1.96 -11.59 40.85
N SER A 167 1.15 -11.37 39.83
CA SER A 167 0.74 -12.40 38.87
C SER A 167 1.97 -13.00 38.19
N GLU A 168 2.28 -14.25 38.53
CA GLU A 168 3.32 -15.01 37.85
C GLU A 168 3.01 -15.13 36.34
N ARG A 169 4.00 -14.80 35.52
CA ARG A 169 3.96 -15.09 34.08
C ARG A 169 3.82 -16.60 33.91
N PRO A 170 2.97 -17.10 33.00
CA PRO A 170 2.95 -18.52 32.69
C PRO A 170 4.35 -18.93 32.21
N ARG A 171 4.99 -19.86 32.94
CA ARG A 171 6.20 -20.53 32.48
C ARG A 171 5.89 -21.23 31.14
N PRO A 172 6.80 -21.20 30.16
CA PRO A 172 6.62 -21.97 28.94
C PRO A 172 6.56 -23.45 29.32
N VAL A 173 5.43 -24.09 29.00
CA VAL A 173 5.30 -25.55 29.03
C VAL A 173 6.23 -26.05 27.93
N ALA A 174 7.31 -26.71 28.32
CA ALA A 174 8.17 -27.42 27.39
C ALA A 174 7.32 -28.50 26.70
N THR A 175 7.03 -28.31 25.42
CA THR A 175 6.44 -29.35 24.58
C THR A 175 7.45 -30.48 24.42
N ALA A 176 7.04 -31.68 24.80
CA ALA A 176 7.87 -32.89 24.87
C ALA A 176 8.16 -33.55 23.51
N ASP A 177 8.10 -32.80 22.41
CA ASP A 177 8.48 -33.28 21.09
C ASP A 177 9.63 -32.43 20.56
N GLY A 178 10.74 -33.09 20.21
CA GLY A 178 11.99 -32.48 19.70
C GLY A 178 11.86 -31.79 18.32
N THR A 179 10.68 -31.27 18.00
CA THR A 179 10.46 -30.42 16.83
C THR A 179 10.69 -28.99 17.26
N ALA A 180 11.73 -28.38 16.71
CA ALA A 180 12.09 -27.02 17.09
C ALA A 180 10.97 -26.02 16.76
N PRO A 181 10.79 -24.95 17.57
CA PRO A 181 9.63 -24.09 17.49
C PRO A 181 9.58 -23.35 16.15
N LEU A 182 8.43 -23.44 15.47
CA LEU A 182 8.14 -22.64 14.29
C LEU A 182 7.92 -21.18 14.71
N THR A 183 8.57 -20.25 14.03
CA THR A 183 8.55 -18.84 14.39
C THR A 183 8.30 -17.98 13.17
N LEU A 184 7.43 -16.98 13.31
CA LEU A 184 7.32 -15.88 12.35
C LEU A 184 8.14 -14.70 12.86
N VAL A 185 9.05 -14.19 12.04
CA VAL A 185 9.87 -13.02 12.35
C VAL A 185 9.37 -11.85 11.51
N SER A 186 8.95 -10.77 12.14
CA SER A 186 8.64 -9.52 11.44
C SER A 186 9.95 -8.92 10.90
N ILE A 187 9.98 -8.54 9.63
CA ILE A 187 11.11 -7.84 9.00
C ILE A 187 10.79 -6.35 8.97
N LEU A 188 11.69 -5.54 9.52
CA LEU A 188 11.57 -4.08 9.57
C LEU A 188 11.95 -3.43 8.22
N LYS A 189 11.66 -2.13 8.08
CA LYS A 189 11.91 -1.39 6.83
C LYS A 189 13.38 -1.32 6.43
N ASP A 190 14.29 -1.41 7.39
CA ASP A 190 15.73 -1.45 7.18
C ASP A 190 16.26 -2.87 6.86
N GLY A 191 15.36 -3.85 6.78
CA GLY A 191 15.70 -5.26 6.52
C GLY A 191 16.11 -6.04 7.77
N SER A 192 16.17 -5.41 8.94
CA SER A 192 16.51 -6.09 10.18
C SER A 192 15.37 -6.93 10.74
N ASP A 193 15.72 -7.90 11.58
CA ASP A 193 14.75 -8.72 12.28
C ASP A 193 14.09 -7.91 13.41
N GLY A 194 12.76 -7.84 13.35
CA GLY A 194 11.92 -7.24 14.37
C GLY A 194 11.35 -8.27 15.32
N ARG A 195 10.07 -8.09 15.69
CA ARG A 195 9.40 -8.94 16.66
C ARG A 195 9.27 -10.38 16.16
N ARG A 196 9.56 -11.33 17.04
CA ARG A 196 9.40 -12.76 16.82
C ARG A 196 8.08 -13.24 17.41
N TYR A 197 7.36 -14.04 16.65
CA TYR A 197 6.06 -14.61 17.00
C TYR A 197 6.18 -16.14 16.92
N PRO A 198 6.53 -16.78 18.03
CA PRO A 198 6.52 -18.24 18.10
C PRO A 198 5.10 -18.76 17.91
N ILE A 199 4.96 -19.80 17.09
CA ILE A 199 3.69 -20.46 16.78
C ILE A 199 3.50 -21.58 17.79
N TYR A 200 2.63 -21.33 18.77
CA TYR A 200 2.28 -22.30 19.81
C TYR A 200 0.90 -22.90 19.50
N GLY A 201 0.88 -24.08 18.87
CA GLY A 201 -0.35 -24.82 18.54
C GLY A 201 -0.65 -24.92 17.05
N GLU A 202 -1.76 -25.60 16.74
CA GLU A 202 -2.10 -25.92 15.35
C GLU A 202 -2.55 -24.71 14.53
N VAL A 203 -3.12 -23.68 15.16
CA VAL A 203 -3.70 -22.52 14.48
C VAL A 203 -3.25 -21.22 15.14
N THR A 204 -2.77 -20.27 14.34
CA THR A 204 -2.43 -18.91 14.74
C THR A 204 -3.02 -17.93 13.73
N ASP A 205 -3.95 -17.09 14.18
CA ASP A 205 -4.57 -16.04 13.38
C ASP A 205 -3.81 -14.71 13.54
N ILE A 206 -3.68 -14.01 12.42
CA ILE A 206 -3.08 -12.68 12.31
C ILE A 206 -4.18 -11.71 11.89
N GLY A 207 -4.30 -10.58 12.60
CA GLY A 207 -5.35 -9.60 12.34
C GLY A 207 -5.09 -8.24 12.95
N ARG A 208 -5.94 -7.27 12.62
CA ARG A 208 -5.91 -5.93 13.22
C ARG A 208 -6.44 -5.94 14.65
N GLU A 209 -7.52 -6.68 14.88
CA GLU A 209 -8.29 -6.66 16.14
C GLU A 209 -8.44 -8.06 16.75
N GLU A 210 -8.41 -9.09 15.92
CA GLU A 210 -8.65 -10.48 16.31
C GLU A 210 -7.44 -11.37 16.00
N GLY A 211 -7.34 -12.48 16.74
CA GLY A 211 -6.30 -13.49 16.58
C GLY A 211 -5.23 -13.44 17.67
N GLN A 212 -4.24 -14.32 17.55
CA GLN A 212 -3.12 -14.41 18.48
C GLN A 212 -2.03 -13.37 18.16
N ILE A 213 -1.91 -12.97 16.90
CA ILE A 213 -1.00 -11.90 16.45
C ILE A 213 -1.85 -10.68 16.07
N ILE A 214 -1.97 -9.74 17.00
CA ILE A 214 -2.74 -8.50 16.82
C ILE A 214 -1.80 -7.35 16.44
N LEU A 215 -2.11 -6.70 15.31
CA LEU A 215 -1.35 -5.61 14.71
C LEU A 215 -2.25 -4.37 14.56
N GLY A 216 -2.71 -3.84 15.69
CA GLY A 216 -3.80 -2.85 15.76
C GLY A 216 -3.56 -1.50 15.06
N ASP A 217 -2.31 -1.10 14.90
CA ASP A 217 -1.96 0.19 14.29
C ASP A 217 -1.99 0.18 12.76
N ASP A 218 -2.30 -0.96 12.13
CA ASP A 218 -2.26 -1.12 10.68
C ASP A 218 -3.66 -1.04 10.03
N PRO A 219 -4.01 0.08 9.37
CA PRO A 219 -5.31 0.23 8.73
C PRO A 219 -5.48 -0.67 7.51
N TYR A 220 -4.40 -1.26 6.99
CA TYR A 220 -4.45 -2.15 5.83
C TYR A 220 -4.75 -3.61 6.21
N LEU A 221 -4.96 -3.91 7.49
CA LEU A 221 -5.36 -5.23 7.97
C LEU A 221 -6.87 -5.29 8.24
N SER A 222 -7.53 -6.32 7.72
CA SER A 222 -8.82 -6.80 8.23
C SER A 222 -8.76 -7.16 9.73
N PRO A 223 -9.88 -7.09 10.47
CA PRO A 223 -9.95 -7.49 11.89
C PRO A 223 -9.34 -8.88 12.14
N ARG A 224 -9.69 -9.84 11.29
CA ARG A 224 -9.04 -11.15 11.14
C ARG A 224 -8.59 -11.28 9.67
N HIS A 225 -7.30 -11.40 9.42
CA HIS A 225 -6.73 -11.22 8.08
C HIS A 225 -6.20 -12.51 7.47
N ALA A 226 -5.36 -13.23 8.20
CA ALA A 226 -4.74 -14.46 7.73
C ALA A 226 -4.70 -15.49 8.86
N ARG A 227 -4.73 -16.76 8.46
CA ARG A 227 -4.57 -17.90 9.36
C ARG A 227 -3.32 -18.66 8.99
N VAL A 228 -2.51 -18.94 9.99
CA VAL A 228 -1.36 -19.82 9.89
C VAL A 228 -1.72 -21.13 10.58
N VAL A 229 -1.60 -22.24 9.86
CA VAL A 229 -1.90 -23.59 10.36
C VAL A 229 -0.64 -24.43 10.33
N GLN A 230 -0.29 -25.04 11.44
CA GLN A 230 0.75 -26.06 11.51
C GLN A 230 0.11 -27.43 11.25
N LYS A 231 0.43 -28.08 10.13
CA LYS A 231 0.01 -29.46 9.83
C LYS A 231 1.23 -30.31 9.51
N ALA A 232 1.40 -31.43 10.21
CA ALA A 232 2.46 -32.42 9.95
C ALA A 232 3.87 -31.81 9.79
N GLY A 233 4.23 -30.83 10.64
CA GLY A 233 5.52 -30.15 10.59
C GLY A 233 5.68 -29.09 9.49
N GLN A 234 4.67 -28.89 8.64
CA GLN A 234 4.62 -27.81 7.66
C GLN A 234 3.76 -26.65 8.14
N LEU A 235 4.15 -25.43 7.74
CA LEU A 235 3.38 -24.23 8.00
C LEU A 235 2.57 -23.85 6.76
N LEU A 236 1.26 -23.79 6.90
CA LEU A 236 0.34 -23.41 5.85
C LEU A 236 -0.23 -22.04 6.19
N ILE A 237 -0.29 -21.13 5.23
CA ILE A 237 -0.92 -19.82 5.38
C ILE A 237 -2.18 -19.75 4.51
N ARG A 238 -3.24 -19.19 5.06
CA ARG A 238 -4.53 -18.99 4.39
C ARG A 238 -4.97 -17.55 4.54
N ASP A 239 -5.36 -16.93 3.43
CA ASP A 239 -6.09 -15.66 3.44
C ASP A 239 -7.51 -15.90 3.96
N LEU A 240 -7.97 -15.11 4.93
CA LEU A 240 -9.31 -15.23 5.51
C LEU A 240 -10.26 -14.22 4.86
N ASP A 241 -10.31 -14.23 3.53
CA ASP A 241 -11.08 -13.28 2.71
C ASP A 241 -10.79 -11.81 3.07
N SER A 242 -9.51 -11.50 3.28
CA SER A 242 -9.11 -10.15 3.64
C SER A 242 -9.25 -9.17 2.47
N VAL A 243 -9.46 -7.89 2.79
CA VAL A 243 -9.64 -6.83 1.78
C VAL A 243 -8.39 -6.72 0.89
N ASN A 244 -7.22 -6.58 1.53
CA ASN A 244 -5.96 -6.34 0.83
C ASN A 244 -5.23 -7.63 0.43
N GLY A 245 -5.58 -8.78 1.00
CA GLY A 245 -4.96 -10.06 0.70
C GLY A 245 -3.59 -10.26 1.34
N VAL A 246 -3.10 -11.48 1.16
CA VAL A 246 -1.76 -11.90 1.60
C VAL A 246 -0.85 -12.07 0.38
N TYR A 247 0.29 -11.38 0.36
CA TYR A 247 1.27 -11.46 -0.72
C TYR A 247 2.47 -12.27 -0.28
N VAL A 248 2.90 -13.26 -1.06
CA VAL A 248 4.10 -14.06 -0.76
C VAL A 248 5.18 -13.69 -1.77
N ARG A 249 6.38 -13.37 -1.27
CA ARG A 249 7.53 -13.08 -2.13
C ARG A 249 7.91 -14.32 -2.92
N ILE A 250 8.13 -14.16 -4.21
CA ILE A 250 8.55 -15.26 -5.08
C ILE A 250 10.04 -15.51 -4.90
N ARG A 251 10.43 -16.79 -4.80
CA ARG A 251 11.84 -17.22 -4.77
C ARG A 251 12.31 -17.76 -6.12
N GLU A 252 11.36 -18.23 -6.91
CA GLU A 252 11.54 -18.86 -8.22
C GLU A 252 10.50 -18.26 -9.17
N PRO A 253 10.69 -18.38 -10.49
CA PRO A 253 9.67 -17.97 -11.45
C PRO A 253 8.32 -18.65 -11.19
N VAL A 254 7.23 -17.90 -11.27
CA VAL A 254 5.87 -18.40 -11.01
C VAL A 254 4.97 -18.19 -12.21
N ASP A 255 4.03 -19.11 -12.40
CA ASP A 255 2.99 -18.97 -13.41
C ASP A 255 1.97 -17.92 -12.98
N LEU A 256 1.64 -17.03 -13.93
CA LEU A 256 0.57 -16.07 -13.76
C LEU A 256 -0.72 -16.58 -14.42
N SER A 257 -1.79 -16.52 -13.65
CA SER A 257 -3.15 -16.80 -14.08
C SER A 257 -3.98 -15.53 -14.14
N ASP A 258 -5.06 -15.56 -14.93
CA ASP A 258 -5.97 -14.41 -15.04
C ASP A 258 -6.49 -13.93 -13.67
N GLY A 259 -6.38 -12.63 -13.46
CA GLY A 259 -6.75 -11.95 -12.23
C GLY A 259 -5.75 -12.07 -11.08
N ASP A 260 -4.56 -12.64 -11.29
CA ASP A 260 -3.50 -12.63 -10.28
C ASP A 260 -3.05 -11.20 -9.98
N MET A 261 -2.76 -10.93 -8.71
CA MET A 261 -2.24 -9.64 -8.27
C MET A 261 -0.79 -9.77 -7.85
N MET A 262 0.05 -8.87 -8.32
CA MET A 262 1.47 -8.81 -8.00
C MET A 262 1.83 -7.47 -7.38
N LEU A 263 2.73 -7.51 -6.40
CA LEU A 263 3.27 -6.36 -5.69
C LEU A 263 4.75 -6.22 -6.07
N LEU A 264 5.10 -5.08 -6.66
CA LEU A 264 6.46 -4.70 -7.04
C LEU A 264 6.74 -3.29 -6.55
N GLY A 265 7.67 -3.12 -5.60
CA GLY A 265 7.80 -1.86 -4.88
C GLY A 265 6.52 -1.51 -4.11
N GLN A 266 5.85 -0.43 -4.49
CA GLN A 266 4.53 -0.02 -4.01
C GLN A 266 3.41 -0.28 -5.03
N GLN A 267 3.75 -0.74 -6.23
CA GLN A 267 2.76 -0.97 -7.29
C GLN A 267 2.04 -2.29 -7.08
N VAL A 268 0.71 -2.22 -7.03
CA VAL A 268 -0.16 -3.40 -7.10
C VAL A 268 -0.69 -3.50 -8.52
N LEU A 269 -0.24 -4.50 -9.25
CA LEU A 269 -0.65 -4.75 -10.63
C LEU A 269 -1.50 -6.02 -10.69
N ARG A 270 -2.67 -5.92 -11.32
CA ARG A 270 -3.50 -7.07 -11.65
C ARG A 270 -3.19 -7.53 -13.06
N PHE A 271 -2.87 -8.80 -13.22
CA PHE A 271 -2.65 -9.43 -14.51
C PHE A 271 -3.98 -9.93 -15.07
N GLU A 272 -4.25 -9.61 -16.34
CA GLU A 272 -5.47 -10.04 -17.03
C GLU A 272 -5.11 -10.56 -18.44
N VAL A 273 -5.59 -11.74 -18.79
CA VAL A 273 -5.40 -12.33 -20.12
C VAL A 273 -6.49 -11.81 -21.04
N LEU A 274 -6.11 -11.30 -22.22
CA LEU A 274 -7.11 -10.79 -23.16
C LEU A 274 -7.91 -11.93 -23.78
N ALA A 275 -9.22 -11.75 -23.84
CA ALA A 275 -10.13 -12.70 -24.46
C ALA A 275 -9.95 -12.70 -25.99
N GLU A 276 -10.27 -13.82 -26.64
CA GLU A 276 -10.19 -13.89 -28.11
C GLU A 276 -11.10 -12.88 -28.82
N THR A 277 -12.20 -12.48 -28.18
CA THR A 277 -13.12 -11.45 -28.68
C THR A 277 -12.53 -10.03 -28.64
N GLU A 278 -11.46 -9.84 -27.88
CA GLU A 278 -10.71 -8.57 -27.82
C GLU A 278 -9.54 -8.56 -28.82
N LEU A 279 -9.41 -9.61 -29.64
CA LEU A 279 -8.38 -9.70 -30.68
C LEU A 279 -8.74 -8.86 -31.92
N PRO A 280 -7.72 -8.40 -32.66
CA PRO A 280 -7.81 -7.75 -33.96
C PRO A 280 -8.99 -8.16 -34.86
N LEU A 281 -9.78 -7.19 -35.33
CA LEU A 281 -10.73 -7.38 -36.43
C LEU A 281 -10.07 -7.26 -37.82
N GLY A 282 -8.79 -6.86 -37.87
CA GLY A 282 -8.07 -6.57 -39.10
C GLY A 282 -8.30 -5.15 -39.62
N PRO A 283 -7.66 -4.80 -40.75
CA PRO A 283 -7.71 -3.44 -41.29
C PRO A 283 -9.12 -3.09 -41.78
N ALA A 284 -9.62 -1.92 -41.35
CA ALA A 284 -10.91 -1.42 -41.77
C ALA A 284 -10.90 -0.97 -43.24
N THR A 285 -11.98 -1.27 -43.96
CA THR A 285 -12.23 -0.77 -45.32
C THR A 285 -13.47 0.12 -45.31
N GLN A 286 -13.39 1.31 -45.90
CA GLN A 286 -14.53 2.21 -46.11
C GLN A 286 -14.68 2.47 -47.61
N HIS A 287 -15.86 2.18 -48.17
CA HIS A 287 -16.14 2.35 -49.60
C HIS A 287 -15.11 1.68 -50.53
N GLY A 288 -14.58 0.52 -50.15
CA GLY A 288 -13.54 -0.18 -50.91
C GLY A 288 -12.13 0.40 -50.76
N VAL A 289 -11.95 1.42 -49.93
CA VAL A 289 -10.65 2.04 -49.62
C VAL A 289 -10.20 1.60 -48.22
N MET A 290 -8.97 1.09 -48.14
CA MET A 290 -8.35 0.72 -46.87
C MET A 290 -8.08 1.97 -46.03
N VAL A 291 -8.53 1.96 -44.77
CA VAL A 291 -8.30 3.08 -43.85
C VAL A 291 -6.82 3.17 -43.51
N PHE A 292 -6.23 4.35 -43.67
CA PHE A 292 -4.85 4.61 -43.27
C PHE A 292 -4.72 4.66 -41.74
N GLY A 293 -3.73 3.99 -41.17
CA GLY A 293 -3.52 3.95 -39.72
C GLY A 293 -2.23 3.23 -39.32
N THR A 294 -1.89 3.29 -38.03
CA THR A 294 -0.76 2.55 -37.46
C THR A 294 -1.05 1.04 -37.51
N PRO A 295 -0.10 0.20 -37.96
CA PRO A 295 -0.26 -1.24 -37.95
C PRO A 295 -0.62 -1.79 -36.57
N GLU A 296 -1.46 -2.80 -36.54
CA GLU A 296 -1.90 -3.41 -35.30
C GLU A 296 -0.79 -4.26 -34.66
N VAL A 297 -0.69 -4.17 -33.34
CA VAL A 297 0.21 -4.99 -32.53
C VAL A 297 -0.65 -5.95 -31.72
N GLN A 298 -0.42 -7.26 -31.89
CA GLN A 298 -1.17 -8.28 -31.18
C GLN A 298 -0.88 -8.22 -29.68
N ARG A 299 -1.91 -7.86 -28.92
CA ARG A 299 -1.88 -7.83 -27.45
C ARG A 299 -2.43 -9.16 -26.94
N ILE A 300 -1.82 -9.66 -25.87
CA ILE A 300 -2.11 -11.01 -25.34
C ILE A 300 -2.57 -10.97 -23.88
N ALA A 301 -2.21 -9.92 -23.16
CA ALA A 301 -2.58 -9.67 -21.78
C ALA A 301 -2.47 -8.18 -21.46
N ARG A 302 -2.91 -7.77 -20.28
CA ARG A 302 -2.72 -6.43 -19.73
C ARG A 302 -2.39 -6.48 -18.24
N LEU A 303 -1.70 -5.46 -17.78
CA LEU A 303 -1.50 -5.15 -16.37
C LEU A 303 -2.36 -3.94 -16.01
N VAL A 304 -3.24 -4.10 -15.04
CA VAL A 304 -4.08 -3.02 -14.51
C VAL A 304 -3.50 -2.57 -13.18
N GLN A 305 -3.12 -1.30 -13.07
CA GLN A 305 -2.59 -0.73 -11.84
C GLN A 305 -3.73 -0.41 -10.87
N TYR A 306 -3.70 -1.03 -9.69
CA TYR A 306 -4.65 -0.79 -8.60
C TYR A 306 -4.10 0.26 -7.64
N THR A 307 -4.89 1.30 -7.40
CA THR A 307 -4.54 2.39 -6.49
C THR A 307 -5.15 2.19 -5.11
N THR A 308 -4.76 3.02 -4.14
CA THR A 308 -5.32 3.03 -2.77
C THR A 308 -6.81 3.37 -2.72
N GLU A 309 -7.37 3.92 -3.79
CA GLU A 309 -8.81 4.15 -3.95
C GLU A 309 -9.59 2.86 -4.29
N GLY A 310 -8.89 1.74 -4.47
CA GLY A 310 -9.50 0.45 -4.81
C GLY A 310 -9.91 0.32 -6.28
N VAL A 311 -9.54 1.29 -7.11
CA VAL A 311 -9.84 1.32 -8.55
C VAL A 311 -8.60 1.03 -9.39
N GLY A 312 -8.82 0.30 -10.49
CA GLY A 312 -7.86 0.19 -11.57
C GLY A 312 -7.79 1.51 -12.33
N ARG A 313 -6.59 2.04 -12.56
CA ARG A 313 -6.40 3.27 -13.35
C ARG A 313 -5.63 2.99 -14.62
N ASP A 314 -4.32 2.84 -14.50
CA ASP A 314 -3.46 2.68 -15.66
C ASP A 314 -3.50 1.25 -16.17
N VAL A 315 -3.56 1.11 -17.50
CA VAL A 315 -3.63 -0.18 -18.19
C VAL A 315 -2.43 -0.29 -19.12
N HIS A 316 -1.61 -1.30 -18.90
CA HIS A 316 -0.40 -1.55 -19.69
C HIS A 316 -0.55 -2.88 -20.43
N TYR A 317 -0.65 -2.80 -21.76
CA TYR A 317 -0.80 -4.00 -22.59
C TYR A 317 0.53 -4.72 -22.75
N LEU A 318 0.47 -6.05 -22.63
CA LEU A 318 1.59 -6.95 -22.90
C LEU A 318 1.46 -7.45 -24.34
N TYR A 319 2.48 -7.16 -25.14
CA TYR A 319 2.56 -7.55 -26.55
C TYR A 319 3.92 -8.11 -26.95
N ARG A 320 4.93 -7.99 -26.08
CA ARG A 320 6.28 -8.55 -26.27
C ARG A 320 6.38 -9.94 -25.65
N ASP A 321 7.37 -10.72 -26.08
CA ASP A 321 7.67 -12.04 -25.50
C ASP A 321 8.20 -11.93 -24.06
N GLU A 322 8.87 -10.82 -23.77
CA GLU A 322 9.29 -10.41 -22.44
C GLU A 322 8.88 -8.96 -22.21
N THR A 323 8.20 -8.70 -21.10
CA THR A 323 7.90 -7.35 -20.60
C THR A 323 8.64 -7.14 -19.30
N VAL A 324 9.53 -6.15 -19.27
CA VAL A 324 10.31 -5.81 -18.08
C VAL A 324 9.66 -4.65 -17.33
N VAL A 325 9.51 -4.80 -16.01
CA VAL A 325 8.98 -3.78 -15.11
C VAL A 325 10.11 -3.25 -14.23
N GLY A 326 10.22 -1.93 -14.08
CA GLY A 326 11.26 -1.32 -13.26
C GLY A 326 11.04 0.17 -13.00
N ARG A 327 11.93 0.76 -12.20
CA ARG A 327 11.88 2.19 -11.85
C ARG A 327 12.54 3.09 -12.89
N GLU A 328 13.56 2.58 -13.58
CA GLU A 328 14.37 3.35 -14.54
C GLU A 328 14.60 2.59 -15.86
N GLN A 329 14.42 1.27 -15.86
CA GLN A 329 14.71 0.38 -16.98
C GLN A 329 13.57 -0.62 -17.17
N GLY A 330 13.17 -0.81 -18.42
CA GLY A 330 12.16 -1.79 -18.81
C GLY A 330 11.16 -1.22 -19.80
N ASP A 331 10.14 -2.02 -20.10
CA ASP A 331 9.01 -1.64 -20.95
C ASP A 331 7.95 -0.87 -20.15
N LEU A 332 7.81 -1.20 -18.86
CA LEU A 332 6.92 -0.52 -17.93
C LEU A 332 7.74 0.12 -16.81
N VAL A 333 7.74 1.46 -16.78
CA VAL A 333 8.60 2.25 -15.91
C VAL A 333 7.79 3.05 -14.89
N PHE A 334 8.02 2.81 -13.60
CA PHE A 334 7.41 3.54 -12.49
C PHE A 334 8.44 4.44 -11.81
N THR A 335 8.72 5.61 -12.40
CA THR A 335 9.80 6.51 -11.96
C THR A 335 9.64 7.02 -10.53
N ASP A 336 8.40 7.18 -10.08
CA ASP A 336 8.07 7.81 -8.80
C ASP A 336 8.04 6.83 -7.62
N ASP A 337 8.30 5.54 -7.87
CA ASP A 337 8.25 4.52 -6.83
C ASP A 337 9.64 4.20 -6.28
N PRO A 338 10.08 4.80 -5.16
CA PRO A 338 11.42 4.57 -4.61
C PRO A 338 11.66 3.14 -4.14
N PHE A 339 10.61 2.34 -3.93
CA PHE A 339 10.74 0.94 -3.52
C PHE A 339 10.87 -0.01 -4.72
N MET A 340 10.70 0.49 -5.94
CA MET A 340 10.96 -0.28 -7.14
C MET A 340 12.45 -0.22 -7.52
N SER A 341 12.98 -1.36 -7.93
CA SER A 341 14.37 -1.46 -8.40
C SER A 341 14.44 -0.95 -9.84
N ARG A 342 15.61 -0.47 -10.26
CA ARG A 342 15.80 0.08 -11.62
C ARG A 342 15.26 -0.85 -12.70
N ARG A 343 15.58 -2.14 -12.57
CA ARG A 343 15.03 -3.27 -13.32
C ARG A 343 14.57 -4.29 -12.27
N HIS A 344 13.27 -4.48 -12.10
CA HIS A 344 12.72 -5.14 -10.90
C HIS A 344 12.21 -6.54 -11.17
N ALA A 345 11.36 -6.71 -12.17
CA ALA A 345 10.80 -8.00 -12.56
C ALA A 345 10.61 -8.10 -14.07
N ALA A 346 10.39 -9.31 -14.56
CA ALA A 346 9.97 -9.54 -15.94
C ALA A 346 8.81 -10.53 -15.99
N ILE A 347 7.93 -10.32 -16.96
CA ILE A 347 6.89 -11.26 -17.35
C ILE A 347 7.25 -11.77 -18.73
N THR A 348 7.48 -13.08 -18.84
CA THR A 348 7.70 -13.76 -20.12
C THR A 348 6.46 -14.51 -20.54
N VAL A 349 6.21 -14.57 -21.84
CA VAL A 349 5.13 -15.37 -22.41
C VAL A 349 5.71 -16.45 -23.34
N ASP A 350 5.20 -17.67 -23.20
CA ASP A 350 5.23 -18.65 -24.27
C ASP A 350 3.94 -18.53 -25.09
N ARG A 351 4.06 -18.04 -26.33
CA ARG A 351 2.91 -17.80 -27.20
C ARG A 351 2.23 -19.09 -27.67
N ALA A 352 2.96 -20.20 -27.76
CA ALA A 352 2.39 -21.46 -28.20
C ALA A 352 1.44 -22.03 -27.14
N SER A 353 1.81 -21.94 -25.87
CA SER A 353 1.02 -22.43 -24.74
C SER A 353 0.15 -21.36 -24.06
N ARG A 354 0.29 -20.08 -24.44
CA ARG A 354 -0.27 -18.91 -23.73
C ARG A 354 0.08 -18.90 -22.23
N ARG A 355 1.26 -19.44 -21.87
CA ARG A 355 1.74 -19.50 -20.49
C ARG A 355 2.54 -18.24 -20.16
N PHE A 356 2.16 -17.57 -19.07
CA PHE A 356 2.83 -16.37 -18.57
C PHE A 356 3.61 -16.70 -17.32
N VAL A 357 4.86 -16.26 -17.27
CA VAL A 357 5.77 -16.52 -16.14
C VAL A 357 6.30 -15.20 -15.62
N LEU A 358 6.08 -14.95 -14.33
CA LEU A 358 6.66 -13.83 -13.60
C LEU A 358 7.98 -14.25 -12.96
N ARG A 359 9.02 -13.45 -13.15
CA ARG A 359 10.32 -13.63 -12.50
C ARG A 359 10.80 -12.34 -11.87
N ASP A 360 11.32 -12.45 -10.65
CA ASP A 360 12.07 -11.37 -10.02
C ASP A 360 13.46 -11.27 -10.66
N LEU A 361 13.96 -10.06 -10.89
CA LEU A 361 15.25 -9.81 -11.54
C LEU A 361 16.35 -9.43 -10.54
N GLY A 362 16.28 -9.94 -9.32
CA GLY A 362 17.20 -9.61 -8.24
C GLY A 362 16.86 -8.26 -7.59
N SER A 363 15.56 -8.00 -7.41
CA SER A 363 15.09 -6.74 -6.86
C SER A 363 15.39 -6.63 -5.36
N SER A 364 15.63 -5.40 -4.88
CA SER A 364 15.99 -5.16 -3.47
C SER A 364 14.82 -5.42 -2.51
N ASN A 365 13.60 -5.08 -2.94
CA ASN A 365 12.38 -5.23 -2.14
C ASN A 365 11.57 -6.49 -2.50
N GLY A 366 12.07 -7.32 -3.41
CA GLY A 366 11.41 -8.53 -3.88
C GLY A 366 10.14 -8.27 -4.67
N THR A 367 9.79 -9.23 -5.51
CA THR A 367 8.49 -9.34 -6.16
C THR A 367 7.59 -10.29 -5.36
N ALA A 368 6.33 -9.92 -5.13
CA ALA A 368 5.39 -10.77 -4.41
C ALA A 368 4.08 -10.98 -5.18
N VAL A 369 3.45 -12.14 -4.99
CA VAL A 369 2.17 -12.47 -5.62
C VAL A 369 1.13 -12.75 -4.54
N ARG A 370 -0.08 -12.20 -4.72
CA ARG A 370 -1.25 -12.52 -3.90
C ARG A 370 -1.69 -13.93 -4.21
N PHE A 371 -1.77 -14.79 -3.21
CA PHE A 371 -2.33 -16.13 -3.40
C PHE A 371 -3.81 -16.16 -3.01
N ARG A 372 -4.52 -17.18 -3.51
CA ARG A 372 -5.89 -17.50 -3.14
C ARG A 372 -5.90 -18.85 -2.42
N GLY A 373 -6.73 -19.01 -1.40
CA GLY A 373 -6.83 -20.28 -0.66
C GLY A 373 -5.72 -20.49 0.37
N GLU A 374 -5.12 -21.68 0.37
CA GLU A 374 -4.08 -22.11 1.33
C GLU A 374 -2.76 -22.34 0.59
N ARG A 375 -1.65 -21.88 1.18
CA ARG A 375 -0.29 -22.00 0.61
C ARG A 375 0.68 -22.54 1.66
N ALA A 376 1.46 -23.55 1.29
CA ALA A 376 2.55 -24.03 2.13
C ALA A 376 3.72 -23.04 2.12
N LEU A 377 4.21 -22.71 3.32
CA LEU A 377 5.42 -21.92 3.54
C LEU A 377 6.59 -22.86 3.85
N ARG A 378 7.71 -22.64 3.18
CA ARG A 378 8.99 -23.28 3.51
C ARG A 378 9.85 -22.30 4.31
N PRO A 379 10.78 -22.79 5.15
CA PRO A 379 11.70 -21.91 5.88
C PRO A 379 12.37 -20.88 4.97
N GLY A 380 12.48 -19.66 5.47
CA GLY A 380 12.95 -18.49 4.74
C GLY A 380 11.90 -17.81 3.83
N ASP A 381 10.71 -18.39 3.63
CA ASP A 381 9.65 -17.71 2.89
C ASP A 381 9.26 -16.41 3.57
N GLN A 382 9.00 -15.41 2.74
CA GLN A 382 8.57 -14.10 3.20
C GLN A 382 7.19 -13.77 2.65
N PHE A 383 6.31 -13.28 3.51
CA PHE A 383 4.96 -12.89 3.12
C PHE A 383 4.54 -11.59 3.79
N ARG A 384 3.64 -10.87 3.15
CA ARG A 384 3.15 -9.56 3.57
C ARG A 384 1.66 -9.63 3.88
N VAL A 385 1.30 -9.06 5.02
CA VAL A 385 -0.07 -8.77 5.43
C VAL A 385 -0.12 -7.30 5.84
N GLY A 386 -0.98 -6.52 5.19
CA GLY A 386 -0.98 -5.06 5.35
C GLY A 386 0.40 -4.44 5.05
N ARG A 387 0.98 -3.75 6.03
CA ARG A 387 2.33 -3.16 5.97
C ARG A 387 3.43 -4.06 6.53
N HIS A 388 3.07 -5.19 7.13
CA HIS A 388 3.99 -6.07 7.83
C HIS A 388 4.54 -7.14 6.89
N LEU A 389 5.87 -7.24 6.84
CA LEU A 389 6.58 -8.33 6.18
C LEU A 389 7.01 -9.34 7.23
N PHE A 390 6.65 -10.60 7.05
CA PHE A 390 7.04 -11.71 7.92
C PHE A 390 7.97 -12.66 7.16
N ARG A 391 8.94 -13.22 7.88
CA ARG A 391 9.74 -14.37 7.45
C ARG A 391 9.39 -15.58 8.30
N PHE A 392 9.21 -16.71 7.66
CA PHE A 392 9.03 -17.98 8.35
C PHE A 392 10.39 -18.61 8.69
N GLU A 393 10.59 -18.97 9.96
CA GLU A 393 11.75 -19.72 10.45
C GLU A 393 11.28 -21.03 11.08
N SER A 394 11.85 -22.15 10.67
CA SER A 394 11.78 -23.41 11.41
C SER A 394 12.99 -23.50 12.32
N GLY A 395 12.82 -23.85 13.61
CA GLY A 395 13.92 -23.88 14.58
C GLY A 395 14.99 -24.98 14.38
N GLY A 396 15.17 -25.53 13.18
CA GLY A 396 16.27 -26.46 12.90
C GLY A 396 17.59 -25.70 12.81
N ALA A 397 18.58 -26.11 13.61
CA ALA A 397 19.93 -25.55 13.60
C ALA A 397 20.54 -25.54 12.19
N ALA A 398 21.18 -24.42 11.85
CA ALA A 398 22.11 -24.32 10.72
C ALA A 398 23.36 -25.16 10.96
#